data_AF-A0A957L570-F1
#
_entry.id   AF-A0A957L570-F1
#
_cell.length_a   1.000
_cell.length_b   1.000
_cell.length_c   1.000
_cell.angle_alpha   90.00
_cell.angle_beta   90.00
_cell.angle_gamma   90.00
#
_symmetry.space_group_name_H-M   'P 1'
#
loop_
_entity.id
_entity.type
_entity.pdbx_description
1 polymer ?
#
loop_
_entity_poly.entity_id
_entity_poly.type
_entity_poly.pdbx_seq_one_letter_code
_entity_poly.pdbx_strand_id
1 'polypeptide(L)'
;EVATIQARFGLNKPIWINETNASPNLDPEWPVTRPQFQVDLEQQANYIIQAYALGFSSGASHIAVYKLLDINLPPGGESFGLLRPDKSKRPAFYAFQNLIDQLSGFTEVGRFSTRRYHIVTFNTPRGVTRILWARTAAEANLVVEAQAEEAQLLDAYGNLLANLSAENGFYRVSLSGARCAPACDIGGAPLFLIEPNASAPNLATAYPLPPTATPSPTPLPPTETPSPTQTPSVTPSPTATTAPTVTPTVTPLPATAISALPVPTEPAASPTAIPAAVPPPEPGFAPGLWFLGVAALLTIGLVIWWLRTRLSA
;
A
#
# COMPACT_ATOMS: atom_id res chain seq x y z
N GLU A 1 21.42 5.04 -9.25
CA GLU A 1 22.26 4.18 -8.38
C GLU A 1 22.24 2.69 -8.77
N VAL A 2 21.08 2.02 -8.93
CA VAL A 2 21.05 0.58 -9.34
C VAL A 2 21.46 0.36 -10.81
N ALA A 3 20.99 1.20 -11.74
CA ALA A 3 21.45 1.17 -13.13
C ALA A 3 22.98 1.38 -13.25
N THR A 4 23.55 2.18 -12.34
CA THR A 4 24.99 2.40 -12.23
C THR A 4 25.73 1.12 -11.81
N ILE A 5 25.14 0.30 -10.93
CA ILE A 5 25.71 -1.00 -10.55
C ILE A 5 25.70 -1.96 -11.74
N GLN A 6 24.57 -2.11 -12.43
CA GLN A 6 24.50 -2.98 -13.61
C GLN A 6 25.49 -2.56 -14.71
N ALA A 7 25.60 -1.26 -14.98
CA ALA A 7 26.52 -0.72 -15.99
C ALA A 7 27.98 -1.04 -15.69
N ARG A 8 28.39 -1.07 -14.41
CA ARG A 8 29.75 -1.49 -13.99
C ARG A 8 30.09 -2.93 -14.40
N PHE A 9 29.07 -3.76 -14.61
CA PHE A 9 29.21 -5.14 -15.07
C PHE A 9 28.77 -5.33 -16.52
N GLY A 10 28.60 -4.25 -17.31
CA GLY A 10 28.16 -4.32 -18.70
C GLY A 10 26.72 -4.80 -18.89
N LEU A 11 25.88 -4.70 -17.86
CA LEU A 11 24.49 -5.12 -17.90
C LEU A 11 23.57 -3.91 -18.11
N ASN A 12 22.48 -4.15 -18.85
CA ASN A 12 21.36 -3.24 -19.00
C ASN A 12 20.06 -4.04 -19.03
N LYS A 13 19.66 -4.56 -17.86
CA LYS A 13 18.48 -5.39 -17.66
C LYS A 13 17.42 -4.64 -16.85
N PRO A 14 16.12 -4.88 -17.13
CA PRO A 14 15.05 -4.33 -16.31
C PRO A 14 15.19 -4.76 -14.84
N ILE A 15 14.91 -3.84 -13.91
CA ILE A 15 14.83 -4.14 -12.48
C ILE A 15 13.38 -4.44 -12.12
N TRP A 16 13.15 -5.61 -11.53
CA TRP A 16 11.85 -6.05 -11.06
C TRP A 16 11.86 -6.10 -9.54
N ILE A 17 10.82 -5.54 -8.92
CA ILE A 17 10.52 -5.76 -7.52
C ILE A 17 9.47 -6.88 -7.49
N ASN A 18 9.93 -8.11 -7.24
CA ASN A 18 9.10 -9.31 -7.35
C ASN A 18 8.12 -9.49 -6.19
N GLU A 19 8.34 -8.85 -5.04
CA GLU A 19 7.44 -8.88 -3.89
C GLU A 19 7.40 -7.51 -3.21
N THR A 20 6.20 -6.98 -2.95
CA THR A 20 6.00 -5.71 -2.26
C THR A 20 4.65 -5.70 -1.56
N ASN A 21 4.62 -5.52 -0.24
CA ASN A 21 3.42 -5.22 0.55
C ASN A 21 3.78 -4.86 2.00
N ALA A 22 2.77 -4.50 2.79
CA ALA A 22 2.83 -4.39 4.25
C ALA A 22 1.79 -5.36 4.87
N SER A 23 2.16 -6.03 5.95
CA SER A 23 1.24 -6.98 6.62
C SER A 23 0.29 -6.23 7.56
N PRO A 24 -1.04 -6.23 7.36
CA PRO A 24 -1.98 -5.53 8.23
C PRO A 24 -2.26 -6.35 9.51
N ASN A 25 -1.38 -6.26 10.50
CA ASN A 25 -1.52 -7.03 11.74
C ASN A 25 -2.71 -6.59 12.62
N LEU A 26 -3.25 -5.39 12.38
CA LEU A 26 -4.42 -4.84 13.07
C LEU A 26 -5.74 -5.08 12.30
N ASP A 27 -5.76 -6.01 11.33
CA ASP A 27 -7.00 -6.47 10.71
C ASP A 27 -7.89 -7.15 11.77
N PRO A 28 -9.08 -6.61 12.11
CA PRO A 28 -9.94 -7.18 13.14
C PRO A 28 -10.46 -8.58 12.77
N GLU A 29 -10.48 -8.92 11.48
CA GLU A 29 -10.88 -10.24 10.99
C GLU A 29 -9.70 -11.23 10.93
N TRP A 30 -8.45 -10.75 11.02
CA TRP A 30 -7.25 -11.60 11.07
C TRP A 30 -6.13 -10.97 11.91
N PRO A 31 -6.23 -10.99 13.25
CA PRO A 31 -5.18 -10.47 14.11
C PRO A 31 -3.90 -11.31 13.96
N VAL A 32 -2.77 -10.66 13.67
CA VAL A 32 -1.48 -11.34 13.53
C VAL A 32 -0.75 -11.37 14.87
N THR A 33 -0.15 -12.52 15.18
CA THR A 33 0.67 -12.71 16.38
C THR A 33 2.12 -12.31 16.13
N ARG A 34 2.70 -11.51 17.04
CA ARG A 34 4.11 -11.05 17.00
C ARG A 34 4.51 -10.34 15.68
N PRO A 35 3.78 -9.29 15.28
CA PRO A 35 4.08 -8.58 14.04
C PRO A 35 5.41 -7.82 14.12
N GLN A 36 6.11 -7.69 12.98
CA GLN A 36 7.31 -6.84 12.88
C GLN A 36 6.98 -5.34 12.95
N PHE A 37 5.88 -4.93 12.30
CA PHE A 37 5.42 -3.55 12.22
C PHE A 37 3.96 -3.46 12.68
N GLN A 38 3.53 -2.28 13.16
CA GLN A 38 2.13 -2.00 13.49
C GLN A 38 1.46 -1.31 12.30
N VAL A 39 0.65 -2.07 11.57
CA VAL A 39 0.02 -1.71 10.32
C VAL A 39 -1.46 -2.09 10.37
N ASP A 40 -2.32 -1.11 10.19
CA ASP A 40 -3.76 -1.31 9.97
C ASP A 40 -4.11 -1.49 8.49
N LEU A 41 -5.40 -1.79 8.23
CA LEU A 41 -5.89 -2.05 6.87
C LEU A 41 -5.74 -0.86 5.92
N GLU A 42 -5.84 0.37 6.42
CA GLU A 42 -5.66 1.57 5.59
C GLU A 42 -4.17 1.84 5.37
N GLN A 43 -3.31 1.61 6.36
CA GLN A 43 -1.86 1.71 6.17
C GLN A 43 -1.35 0.68 5.15
N GLN A 44 -1.91 -0.54 5.11
CA GLN A 44 -1.62 -1.48 4.01
C GLN A 44 -2.00 -0.87 2.65
N ALA A 45 -3.20 -0.30 2.53
CA ALA A 45 -3.66 0.33 1.29
C ALA A 45 -2.76 1.51 0.86
N ASN A 46 -2.39 2.37 1.80
CA ASN A 46 -1.49 3.50 1.58
C ASN A 46 -0.10 3.03 1.15
N TYR A 47 0.43 1.99 1.80
CA TYR A 47 1.74 1.43 1.48
C TYR A 47 1.81 0.92 0.04
N ILE A 48 0.77 0.20 -0.44
CA ILE A 48 0.74 -0.29 -1.82
C ILE A 48 0.94 0.86 -2.80
N ILE A 49 0.19 1.95 -2.65
CA ILE A 49 0.29 3.11 -3.54
C ILE A 49 1.67 3.78 -3.44
N GLN A 50 2.12 4.04 -2.22
CA GLN A 50 3.40 4.72 -1.97
C GLN A 50 4.59 3.90 -2.48
N ALA A 51 4.61 2.59 -2.22
CA ALA A 51 5.69 1.70 -2.63
C ALA A 51 5.77 1.57 -4.15
N TYR A 52 4.63 1.47 -4.84
CA TYR A 52 4.60 1.45 -6.31
C TYR A 52 5.07 2.79 -6.89
N ALA A 53 4.59 3.91 -6.36
CA ALA A 53 4.99 5.23 -6.82
C ALA A 53 6.50 5.47 -6.64
N LEU A 54 7.05 5.09 -5.49
CA LEU A 54 8.47 5.20 -5.20
C LEU A 54 9.32 4.21 -6.02
N GLY A 55 8.83 2.98 -6.22
CA GLY A 55 9.53 1.96 -7.00
C GLY A 55 9.66 2.37 -8.47
N PHE A 56 8.56 2.79 -9.11
CA PHE A 56 8.60 3.25 -10.50
C PHE A 56 9.47 4.49 -10.66
N SER A 57 9.34 5.50 -9.79
CA SER A 57 10.19 6.69 -9.83
C SER A 57 11.68 6.41 -9.53
N SER A 58 12.01 5.23 -9.00
CA SER A 58 13.39 4.77 -8.79
C SER A 58 13.90 3.88 -9.92
N GLY A 59 13.12 3.67 -10.98
CA GLY A 59 13.50 2.92 -12.19
C GLY A 59 13.16 1.43 -12.16
N ALA A 60 12.31 0.96 -11.23
CA ALA A 60 11.72 -0.37 -11.36
C ALA A 60 10.83 -0.40 -12.61
N SER A 61 10.96 -1.44 -13.44
CA SER A 61 10.08 -1.61 -14.60
C SER A 61 8.83 -2.41 -14.26
N HIS A 62 8.91 -3.27 -13.24
CA HIS A 62 7.81 -4.10 -12.76
C HIS A 62 7.84 -4.16 -11.24
N ILE A 63 6.66 -4.13 -10.62
CA ILE A 63 6.47 -4.28 -9.19
C ILE A 63 5.30 -5.23 -8.99
N ALA A 64 5.52 -6.31 -8.26
CA ALA A 64 4.50 -7.31 -7.97
C ALA A 64 4.05 -7.22 -6.51
N VAL A 65 2.74 -7.25 -6.32
CA VAL A 65 2.11 -7.23 -5.00
C VAL A 65 2.19 -8.63 -4.40
N TYR A 66 2.74 -8.73 -3.19
CA TYR A 66 2.72 -9.96 -2.40
C TYR A 66 1.64 -9.81 -1.33
N LYS A 67 0.46 -10.40 -1.43
CA LYS A 67 0.01 -11.35 -2.44
C LYS A 67 -1.47 -11.14 -2.72
N LEU A 68 -2.00 -11.82 -3.75
CA LEU A 68 -3.42 -11.70 -4.08
C LEU A 68 -4.33 -12.21 -2.94
N LEU A 69 -4.08 -13.42 -2.45
CA LEU A 69 -4.97 -14.13 -1.53
C LEU A 69 -4.17 -14.74 -0.38
N ASP A 70 -4.63 -14.54 0.85
CA ASP A 70 -4.11 -15.25 2.01
C ASP A 70 -4.49 -16.74 1.97
N ILE A 71 -3.49 -17.59 1.71
CA ILE A 71 -3.61 -19.05 1.69
C ILE A 71 -2.55 -19.68 2.58
N ASN A 72 -2.88 -20.86 3.13
CA ASN A 72 -1.99 -21.71 3.92
C ASN A 72 -1.34 -20.98 5.13
N LEU A 73 -2.04 -20.01 5.72
CA LEU A 73 -1.56 -19.32 6.91
C LEU A 73 -2.00 -20.07 8.17
N PRO A 74 -1.10 -20.35 9.12
CA PRO A 74 -1.51 -20.79 10.44
C PRO A 74 -2.29 -19.67 11.16
N PRO A 75 -3.14 -19.99 12.14
CA PRO A 75 -3.79 -18.98 12.97
C PRO A 75 -2.76 -17.99 13.53
N GLY A 76 -3.02 -16.69 13.37
CA GLY A 76 -2.11 -15.63 13.81
C GLY A 76 -0.85 -15.46 12.95
N GLY A 77 -0.70 -16.16 11.83
CA GLY A 77 0.39 -15.97 10.87
C GLY A 77 0.28 -14.63 10.13
N GLU A 78 1.42 -14.06 9.73
CA GLU A 78 1.49 -12.81 8.97
C GLU A 78 0.69 -12.91 7.67
N SER A 79 -0.25 -11.99 7.50
CA SER A 79 -1.12 -11.92 6.33
C SER A 79 -0.68 -10.80 5.40
N PHE A 80 -0.82 -11.01 4.10
CA PHE A 80 -0.41 -10.02 3.09
C PHE A 80 -1.39 -9.96 1.90
N GLY A 81 -2.45 -10.77 1.93
CA GLY A 81 -3.46 -10.81 0.89
C GLY A 81 -4.10 -9.45 0.67
N LEU A 82 -4.33 -9.09 -0.59
CA LEU A 82 -5.38 -8.14 -0.96
C LEU A 82 -6.77 -8.71 -0.66
N LEU A 83 -6.86 -10.05 -0.70
CA LEU A 83 -8.02 -10.85 -0.33
C LEU A 83 -7.70 -11.69 0.90
N ARG A 84 -8.66 -11.78 1.82
CA ARG A 84 -8.64 -12.72 2.96
C ARG A 84 -8.92 -14.16 2.49
N PRO A 85 -8.72 -15.18 3.36
CA PRO A 85 -8.97 -16.58 2.97
C PRO A 85 -10.40 -16.86 2.49
N ASP A 86 -11.39 -16.11 2.98
CA ASP A 86 -12.80 -16.17 2.56
C ASP A 86 -13.10 -15.40 1.26
N LYS A 87 -12.06 -14.82 0.64
CA LYS A 87 -12.09 -13.98 -0.57
C LYS A 87 -12.72 -12.60 -0.37
N SER A 88 -13.02 -12.19 0.86
CA SER A 88 -13.39 -10.81 1.15
C SER A 88 -12.22 -9.88 0.79
N LYS A 89 -12.55 -8.70 0.26
CA LYS A 89 -11.57 -7.70 -0.19
C LYS A 89 -11.15 -6.83 0.99
N ARG A 90 -9.84 -6.67 1.17
CA ARG A 90 -9.30 -5.62 2.05
C ARG A 90 -9.29 -4.27 1.32
N PRO A 91 -9.19 -3.15 2.06
CA PRO A 91 -9.01 -1.82 1.45
C PRO A 91 -7.85 -1.75 0.44
N ALA A 92 -6.77 -2.51 0.69
CA ALA A 92 -5.63 -2.59 -0.22
C ALA A 92 -5.99 -3.13 -1.62
N PHE A 93 -7.04 -3.95 -1.76
CA PHE A 93 -7.54 -4.40 -3.06
C PHE A 93 -7.99 -3.21 -3.91
N TYR A 94 -8.79 -2.31 -3.32
CA TYR A 94 -9.34 -1.13 -4.00
C TYR A 94 -8.25 -0.09 -4.28
N ALA A 95 -7.29 0.07 -3.37
CA ALA A 95 -6.12 0.91 -3.60
C ALA A 95 -5.26 0.40 -4.77
N PHE A 96 -5.05 -0.92 -4.87
CA PHE A 96 -4.33 -1.52 -5.98
C PHE A 96 -5.09 -1.39 -7.31
N GLN A 97 -6.43 -1.56 -7.29
CA GLN A 97 -7.29 -1.32 -8.44
C GLN A 97 -7.16 0.13 -8.94
N ASN A 98 -7.32 1.12 -8.06
CA ASN A 98 -7.18 2.52 -8.41
C ASN A 98 -5.77 2.83 -8.97
N LEU A 99 -4.72 2.26 -8.37
CA LEU A 99 -3.36 2.42 -8.88
C LEU A 99 -3.21 1.91 -10.33
N ILE A 100 -3.79 0.75 -10.64
CA ILE A 100 -3.82 0.22 -12.01
C ILE A 100 -4.60 1.16 -12.93
N ASP A 101 -5.78 1.60 -12.51
CA ASP A 101 -6.67 2.42 -13.32
C ASP A 101 -6.04 3.78 -13.68
N GLN A 102 -5.34 4.41 -12.74
CA GLN A 102 -4.73 5.73 -12.97
C GLN A 102 -3.38 5.66 -13.67
N LEU A 103 -2.58 4.60 -13.47
CA LEU A 103 -1.19 4.56 -13.93
C LEU A 103 -0.97 3.66 -15.15
N SER A 104 -1.93 2.84 -15.56
CA SER A 104 -1.74 1.91 -16.68
C SER A 104 -1.25 2.62 -17.95
N GLY A 105 -0.15 2.12 -18.52
CA GLY A 105 0.45 2.67 -19.74
C GLY A 105 1.22 3.97 -19.54
N PHE A 106 1.58 4.35 -18.31
CA PHE A 106 2.45 5.50 -18.09
C PHE A 106 3.78 5.35 -18.86
N THR A 107 4.27 6.45 -19.40
CA THR A 107 5.50 6.48 -20.22
C THR A 107 6.68 7.11 -19.49
N GLU A 108 6.40 8.05 -18.60
CA GLU A 108 7.40 8.77 -17.83
C GLU A 108 6.94 8.92 -16.39
N VAL A 109 7.92 8.93 -15.49
CA VAL A 109 7.71 9.11 -14.06
C VAL A 109 8.85 9.94 -13.49
N GLY A 110 8.53 10.84 -12.58
CA GLY A 110 9.53 11.44 -11.73
C GLY A 110 9.00 11.82 -10.36
N ARG A 111 9.94 12.14 -9.47
CA ARG A 111 9.67 12.34 -8.06
C ARG A 111 10.22 13.67 -7.60
N PHE A 112 9.35 14.44 -6.94
CA PHE A 112 9.73 15.53 -6.07
C PHE A 112 9.49 15.12 -4.60
N SER A 113 10.41 15.50 -3.72
CA SER A 113 10.27 15.16 -2.30
C SER A 113 10.92 16.21 -1.42
N THR A 114 10.23 16.54 -0.32
CA THR A 114 10.78 17.34 0.77
C THR A 114 10.92 16.48 2.01
N ARG A 115 11.30 17.08 3.15
CA ARG A 115 11.21 16.39 4.45
C ARG A 115 9.76 16.10 4.87
N ARG A 116 8.76 16.80 4.31
CA ARG A 116 7.35 16.75 4.76
C ARG A 116 6.41 15.99 3.84
N TYR A 117 6.71 15.91 2.55
CA TYR A 117 5.79 15.29 1.58
C TYR A 117 6.54 14.72 0.36
N HIS A 118 5.85 13.83 -0.34
CA HIS A 118 6.21 13.33 -1.67
C HIS A 118 5.20 13.80 -2.72
N ILE A 119 5.70 13.99 -3.93
CA ILE A 119 4.91 14.09 -5.16
C ILE A 119 5.57 13.20 -6.18
N VAL A 120 4.84 12.23 -6.72
CA VAL A 120 5.28 11.41 -7.83
C VAL A 120 4.39 11.71 -9.02
N THR A 121 4.98 12.20 -10.10
CA THR A 121 4.28 12.61 -11.31
C THR A 121 4.45 11.55 -12.39
N PHE A 122 3.35 11.13 -12.99
CA PHE A 122 3.28 10.17 -14.07
C PHE A 122 2.64 10.83 -15.29
N ASN A 123 3.26 10.61 -16.46
CA ASN A 123 2.63 10.90 -17.74
C ASN A 123 1.93 9.65 -18.22
N THR A 124 0.61 9.72 -18.36
CA THR A 124 -0.25 8.58 -18.71
C THR A 124 -0.99 8.89 -20.01
N PRO A 125 -1.56 7.89 -20.69
CA PRO A 125 -2.34 8.11 -21.91
C PRO A 125 -3.56 9.03 -21.72
N ARG A 126 -3.97 9.27 -20.46
CA ARG A 126 -5.10 10.11 -20.09
C ARG A 126 -4.72 11.55 -19.69
N GLY A 127 -3.42 11.85 -19.59
CA GLY A 127 -2.91 13.14 -19.12
C GLY A 127 -1.86 12.98 -18.02
N VAL A 128 -1.80 13.92 -17.09
CA VAL A 128 -0.85 13.89 -15.98
C VAL A 128 -1.54 13.35 -14.73
N THR A 129 -0.92 12.39 -14.05
CA THR A 129 -1.36 11.87 -12.75
C THR A 129 -0.28 12.11 -11.71
N ARG A 130 -0.64 12.75 -10.60
CA ARG A 130 0.28 12.98 -9.47
C ARG A 130 -0.22 12.26 -8.23
N ILE A 131 0.67 11.52 -7.58
CA ILE A 131 0.41 10.89 -6.29
C ILE A 131 1.10 11.70 -5.21
N LEU A 132 0.33 12.22 -4.25
CA LEU A 132 0.80 13.12 -3.20
C LEU A 132 0.51 12.53 -1.82
N TRP A 133 1.47 12.61 -0.90
CA TRP A 133 1.25 12.21 0.50
C TRP A 133 2.23 12.87 1.48
N ALA A 134 1.81 13.01 2.73
CA ALA A 134 2.66 13.50 3.82
C ALA A 134 3.62 12.40 4.29
N ARG A 135 4.86 12.77 4.60
CA ARG A 135 5.92 11.88 5.09
C ARG A 135 5.97 11.78 6.62
N THR A 136 5.25 12.65 7.31
CA THR A 136 5.30 12.84 8.77
C THR A 136 3.92 12.81 9.36
N ALA A 137 3.81 12.73 10.68
CA ALA A 137 2.54 12.86 11.41
C ALA A 137 1.86 14.24 11.22
N ALA A 138 2.63 15.27 10.85
CA ALA A 138 2.07 16.58 10.55
C ALA A 138 1.40 16.60 9.17
N GLU A 139 0.23 17.23 9.10
CA GLU A 139 -0.43 17.59 7.85
C GLU A 139 0.46 18.49 6.99
N ALA A 140 0.28 18.42 5.67
CA ALA A 140 1.01 19.22 4.71
C ALA A 140 0.07 19.95 3.74
N ASN A 141 0.19 21.27 3.67
CA ASN A 141 -0.57 22.11 2.76
C ASN A 141 0.32 22.53 1.57
N LEU A 142 -0.10 22.16 0.37
CA LEU A 142 0.70 22.26 -0.86
C LEU A 142 0.11 23.28 -1.83
N VAL A 143 1.00 23.99 -2.51
CA VAL A 143 0.71 24.65 -3.78
C VAL A 143 1.36 23.81 -4.88
N VAL A 144 0.54 23.23 -5.74
CA VAL A 144 0.98 22.37 -6.85
C VAL A 144 0.81 23.15 -8.15
N GLU A 145 1.89 23.26 -8.92
CA GLU A 145 1.86 23.93 -10.24
C GLU A 145 0.93 23.18 -11.20
N ALA A 146 -0.06 23.87 -11.74
CA ALA A 146 -1.06 23.28 -12.62
C ALA A 146 -0.50 23.08 -14.04
N GLN A 147 -0.79 21.92 -14.64
CA GLN A 147 -0.50 21.55 -16.03
C GLN A 147 -1.76 21.57 -16.90
N ALA A 148 -2.92 21.77 -16.27
CA ALA A 148 -4.23 21.99 -16.88
C ALA A 148 -5.00 23.04 -16.06
N GLU A 149 -6.11 23.56 -16.58
CA GLU A 149 -6.97 24.49 -15.83
C GLU A 149 -7.84 23.77 -14.79
N GLU A 150 -8.11 22.49 -15.01
CA GLU A 150 -8.98 21.67 -14.16
C GLU A 150 -8.29 20.35 -13.81
N ALA A 151 -8.52 19.88 -12.58
CA ALA A 151 -8.04 18.61 -12.08
C ALA A 151 -9.10 17.88 -11.25
N GLN A 152 -8.98 16.56 -11.16
CA GLN A 152 -9.75 15.74 -10.24
C GLN A 152 -8.85 15.28 -9.10
N LEU A 153 -9.32 15.43 -7.86
CA LEU A 153 -8.65 14.93 -6.67
C LEU A 153 -9.37 13.66 -6.19
N LEU A 154 -8.69 12.53 -6.20
CA LEU A 154 -9.20 11.24 -5.73
C LEU A 154 -8.49 10.81 -4.45
N ASP A 155 -9.19 10.04 -3.62
CA ASP A 155 -8.58 9.32 -2.51
C ASP A 155 -7.80 8.07 -2.98
N ALA A 156 -7.23 7.34 -2.02
CA ALA A 156 -6.50 6.11 -2.28
C ALA A 156 -7.33 5.03 -3.01
N TYR A 157 -8.65 5.03 -2.82
CA TYR A 157 -9.57 4.01 -3.32
C TYR A 157 -10.24 4.39 -4.65
N GLY A 158 -9.95 5.58 -5.17
CA GLY A 158 -10.49 6.09 -6.44
C GLY A 158 -11.79 6.89 -6.28
N ASN A 159 -12.22 7.21 -5.06
CA ASN A 159 -13.37 8.07 -4.85
C ASN A 159 -13.00 9.52 -5.16
N LEU A 160 -13.86 10.22 -5.91
CA LEU A 160 -13.71 11.64 -6.18
C LEU A 160 -13.94 12.45 -4.90
N LEU A 161 -12.92 13.17 -4.46
CA LEU A 161 -12.98 14.10 -3.34
C LEU A 161 -13.39 15.50 -3.79
N ALA A 162 -12.81 15.98 -4.89
CA ALA A 162 -13.08 17.31 -5.43
C ALA A 162 -12.70 17.41 -6.91
N ASN A 163 -13.36 18.32 -7.63
CA ASN A 163 -12.81 18.91 -8.85
C ASN A 163 -12.14 20.24 -8.45
N LEU A 164 -10.92 20.46 -8.92
CA LEU A 164 -10.11 21.62 -8.60
C LEU A 164 -9.91 22.47 -9.86
N SER A 165 -10.19 23.77 -9.75
CA SER A 165 -9.80 24.74 -10.77
C SER A 165 -8.48 25.40 -10.38
N ALA A 166 -7.60 25.60 -11.36
CA ALA A 166 -6.31 26.24 -11.13
C ALA A 166 -6.49 27.74 -10.88
N GLU A 167 -6.01 28.22 -9.73
CA GLU A 167 -6.02 29.64 -9.39
C GLU A 167 -4.61 30.21 -9.59
N ASN A 168 -4.46 31.17 -10.51
CA ASN A 168 -3.17 31.75 -10.87
C ASN A 168 -2.12 30.70 -11.27
N GLY A 169 -2.54 29.62 -11.93
CA GLY A 169 -1.67 28.54 -12.38
C GLY A 169 -1.34 27.49 -11.31
N PHE A 170 -2.06 27.46 -10.19
CA PHE A 170 -1.78 26.50 -9.12
C PHE A 170 -3.05 25.86 -8.53
N TYR A 171 -2.90 24.62 -8.06
CA TYR A 171 -3.85 23.95 -7.18
C TYR A 171 -3.41 24.04 -5.72
N ARG A 172 -4.37 24.12 -4.81
CA ARG A 172 -4.15 24.00 -3.37
C ARG A 172 -4.61 22.62 -2.91
N VAL A 173 -3.71 21.86 -2.29
CA VAL A 173 -3.98 20.49 -1.84
C VAL A 173 -3.55 20.31 -0.39
N SER A 174 -4.45 19.76 0.43
CA SER A 174 -4.19 19.45 1.84
C SER A 174 -3.95 17.94 1.98
N LEU A 175 -2.85 17.56 2.63
CA LEU A 175 -2.47 16.17 2.86
C LEU A 175 -2.58 15.84 4.34
N SER A 176 -3.33 14.79 4.65
CA SER A 176 -3.41 14.24 6.00
C SER A 176 -2.05 13.70 6.46
N GLY A 177 -1.73 13.91 7.73
CA GLY A 177 -0.54 13.36 8.37
C GLY A 177 -0.53 11.83 8.41
N ALA A 178 0.66 11.26 8.49
CA ALA A 178 0.85 9.81 8.70
C ALA A 178 0.44 9.38 10.11
N ARG A 179 -0.13 8.17 10.23
CA ARG A 179 -0.23 7.48 11.53
C ARG A 179 1.11 6.83 11.84
N CYS A 180 1.80 7.32 12.88
CA CYS A 180 3.16 6.89 13.20
C CYS A 180 3.19 6.11 14.52
N ALA A 181 3.67 4.85 14.47
CA ALA A 181 3.78 3.98 15.64
C ALA A 181 4.83 2.86 15.43
N PRO A 182 6.04 2.95 16.00
CA PRO A 182 6.65 4.10 16.67
C PRO A 182 7.21 5.14 15.68
N ALA A 183 7.37 4.78 14.41
CA ALA A 183 7.89 5.63 13.34
C ALA A 183 6.84 5.84 12.24
N CYS A 184 7.12 6.76 11.32
CA CYS A 184 6.29 7.03 10.15
C CYS A 184 6.75 6.18 8.96
N ASP A 185 6.75 4.86 9.11
CA ASP A 185 7.22 3.92 8.08
C ASP A 185 6.33 3.96 6.83
N ILE A 186 5.04 4.22 7.05
CA ILE A 186 4.03 4.44 6.02
C ILE A 186 3.54 5.87 6.15
N GLY A 187 3.60 6.63 5.05
CA GLY A 187 3.16 8.02 5.03
C GLY A 187 1.65 8.18 5.16
N GLY A 188 1.19 9.43 5.17
CA GLY A 188 -0.24 9.76 5.19
C GLY A 188 -1.00 9.19 3.99
N ALA A 189 -2.33 9.24 4.07
CA ALA A 189 -3.21 8.76 3.00
C ALA A 189 -2.84 9.44 1.66
N PRO A 190 -2.50 8.67 0.62
CA PRO A 190 -2.13 9.22 -0.67
C PRO A 190 -3.35 9.75 -1.40
N LEU A 191 -3.17 10.89 -2.07
CA LEU A 191 -4.15 11.48 -2.98
C LEU A 191 -3.67 11.36 -4.41
N PHE A 192 -4.61 11.15 -5.33
CA PHE A 192 -4.36 11.21 -6.77
C PHE A 192 -4.90 12.54 -7.31
N LEU A 193 -4.03 13.38 -7.85
CA LEU A 193 -4.40 14.58 -8.59
C LEU A 193 -4.29 14.27 -10.09
N ILE A 194 -5.42 14.27 -10.79
CA ILE A 194 -5.55 13.88 -12.19
C ILE A 194 -5.82 15.13 -13.03
N GLU A 195 -4.93 15.44 -13.95
CA GLU A 195 -5.01 16.58 -14.86
C GLU A 195 -5.25 16.05 -16.29
N PRO A 196 -6.52 15.88 -16.71
CA PRO A 196 -6.83 15.32 -18.01
C PRO A 196 -6.35 16.23 -19.13
N ASN A 197 -5.85 15.65 -20.23
CA ASN A 197 -5.41 16.36 -21.43
C ASN A 197 -4.24 17.37 -21.25
N ALA A 198 -3.56 17.35 -20.10
CA ALA A 198 -2.32 18.11 -19.90
C ALA A 198 -1.27 17.70 -20.95
N SER A 199 -0.67 18.69 -21.63
CA SER A 199 0.09 18.47 -22.87
C SER A 199 1.62 18.39 -22.72
N ALA A 200 2.20 18.47 -21.52
CA ALA A 200 3.66 18.53 -21.37
C ALA A 200 4.22 17.92 -20.06
N PRO A 201 5.43 17.34 -20.12
CA PRO A 201 6.06 16.62 -19.02
C PRO A 201 6.88 17.58 -18.15
N ASN A 202 6.26 18.49 -17.41
CA ASN A 202 7.00 19.13 -16.33
C ASN A 202 6.88 18.27 -15.08
N LEU A 203 8.02 17.73 -14.63
CA LEU A 203 8.16 17.16 -13.29
C LEU A 203 7.66 18.22 -12.31
N ALA A 204 6.54 17.92 -11.64
CA ALA A 204 5.87 18.90 -10.81
C ALA A 204 6.81 19.38 -9.71
N THR A 205 7.06 20.69 -9.66
CA THR A 205 7.55 21.33 -8.44
C THR A 205 6.33 21.77 -7.62
N ALA A 206 6.36 21.50 -6.32
CA ALA A 206 5.35 22.02 -5.41
C ALA A 206 6.03 22.75 -4.27
N TYR A 207 5.46 23.89 -3.93
CA TYR A 207 5.96 24.75 -2.86
C TYR A 207 5.04 24.61 -1.64
N PRO A 208 5.58 24.65 -0.41
CA PRO A 208 4.74 24.72 0.77
C PRO A 208 3.93 26.02 0.72
N LEU A 209 2.66 25.94 1.13
CA LEU A 209 1.89 27.16 1.38
C LEU A 209 2.63 28.00 2.44
N PRO A 210 2.76 29.33 2.25
CA PRO A 210 3.27 30.19 3.31
C PRO A 210 2.38 29.98 4.54
N PRO A 211 2.96 29.94 5.77
CA PRO A 211 2.15 29.81 6.97
C PRO A 211 1.11 30.94 6.96
N THR A 212 -0.16 30.57 7.03
CA THR A 212 -1.22 31.54 7.28
C THR A 212 -0.84 32.28 8.56
N ALA A 213 -0.64 33.60 8.47
CA ALA A 213 -0.42 34.42 9.65
C ALA A 213 -1.60 34.18 10.58
N THR A 214 -1.34 33.58 11.75
CA THR A 214 -2.33 33.52 12.82
C THR A 214 -2.76 34.96 13.07
N PRO A 215 -4.06 35.31 12.94
CA PRO A 215 -4.48 36.66 13.26
C PRO A 215 -4.06 36.92 14.71
N SER A 216 -3.20 37.93 14.90
CA SER A 216 -2.90 38.46 16.22
C SER A 216 -4.25 38.74 16.89
N PRO A 217 -4.49 38.28 18.13
CA PRO A 217 -5.77 38.51 18.77
C PRO A 217 -6.02 40.02 18.81
N THR A 218 -7.04 40.47 18.08
CA THR A 218 -7.56 41.83 18.22
C THR A 218 -7.93 42.01 19.69
N PRO A 219 -7.40 43.03 20.39
CA PRO A 219 -7.78 43.27 21.77
C PRO A 219 -9.31 43.41 21.84
N LEU A 220 -9.96 42.52 22.61
CA LEU A 220 -11.40 42.58 22.82
C LEU A 220 -11.75 43.96 23.42
N PRO A 221 -12.79 44.66 22.92
CA PRO A 221 -13.33 45.80 23.63
C PRO A 221 -13.83 45.35 25.02
N PRO A 222 -13.77 46.23 26.05
CA PRO A 222 -14.19 45.88 27.40
C PRO A 222 -15.65 45.41 27.39
N THR A 223 -15.87 44.19 27.87
CA THR A 223 -17.20 43.60 28.03
C THR A 223 -18.00 44.41 29.04
N GLU A 224 -19.11 44.99 28.61
CA GLU A 224 -20.07 45.60 29.55
C GLU A 224 -20.60 44.54 30.50
N THR A 225 -20.62 44.87 31.79
CA THR A 225 -21.11 44.01 32.86
C THR A 225 -22.61 43.75 32.70
N PRO A 226 -23.08 42.51 32.55
CA PRO A 226 -24.51 42.26 32.45
C PRO A 226 -25.20 42.51 33.80
N SER A 227 -26.31 43.25 33.74
CA SER A 227 -27.26 43.49 34.84
C SER A 227 -27.91 42.17 35.30
N PRO A 228 -28.20 41.97 36.60
CA PRO A 228 -28.71 40.70 37.11
C PRO A 228 -30.15 40.42 36.62
N THR A 229 -30.31 39.33 35.87
CA THR A 229 -31.60 38.77 35.45
C THR A 229 -32.18 37.90 36.58
N GLN A 230 -33.45 38.10 36.91
CA GLN A 230 -34.16 37.43 38.00
C GLN A 230 -34.27 35.91 37.81
N THR A 231 -34.14 35.20 38.93
CA THR A 231 -34.21 33.74 39.09
C THR A 231 -35.63 33.19 38.89
N PRO A 232 -35.86 32.21 37.99
CA PRO A 232 -37.10 31.44 38.01
C PRO A 232 -37.02 30.30 39.04
N SER A 233 -38.17 30.08 39.68
CA SER A 233 -38.45 29.13 40.76
C SER A 233 -38.26 27.65 40.35
N VAL A 234 -37.78 26.85 41.31
CA VAL A 234 -37.44 25.42 41.18
C VAL A 234 -38.70 24.55 40.99
N THR A 235 -38.70 23.69 39.99
CA THR A 235 -39.68 22.60 39.80
C THR A 235 -39.13 21.31 40.45
N PRO A 236 -39.93 20.53 41.22
CA PRO A 236 -39.42 19.35 41.91
C PRO A 236 -39.07 18.19 40.96
N SER A 237 -37.99 17.50 41.31
CA SER A 237 -37.40 16.36 40.60
C SER A 237 -38.17 15.05 40.89
N PRO A 238 -38.38 14.14 39.91
CA PRO A 238 -39.01 12.86 40.17
C PRO A 238 -38.03 11.85 40.81
N THR A 239 -38.57 11.13 41.80
CA THR A 239 -37.98 10.07 42.60
C THR A 239 -37.40 8.92 41.75
N ALA A 240 -36.18 8.49 42.08
CA ALA A 240 -35.54 7.31 41.48
C ALA A 240 -36.15 6.00 42.02
N THR A 241 -36.61 5.15 41.11
CA THR A 241 -37.04 3.76 41.37
C THR A 241 -35.82 2.86 41.55
N THR A 242 -35.74 2.15 42.67
CA THR A 242 -34.69 1.15 42.96
C THR A 242 -34.86 -0.11 42.10
N ALA A 243 -33.81 -0.48 41.36
CA ALA A 243 -33.72 -1.77 40.66
C ALA A 243 -33.32 -2.89 41.63
N PRO A 244 -33.79 -4.14 41.45
CA PRO A 244 -33.49 -5.25 42.35
C PRO A 244 -32.06 -5.76 42.19
N THR A 245 -31.44 -6.07 43.34
CA THR A 245 -30.12 -6.70 43.50
C THR A 245 -30.12 -8.12 42.95
N VAL A 246 -29.30 -8.39 41.93
CA VAL A 246 -28.95 -9.76 41.53
C VAL A 246 -27.87 -10.30 42.45
N THR A 247 -28.17 -11.43 43.11
CA THR A 247 -27.24 -12.20 43.94
C THR A 247 -26.33 -13.03 43.03
N PRO A 248 -24.99 -12.98 43.15
CA PRO A 248 -24.12 -13.88 42.41
C PRO A 248 -24.15 -15.28 43.02
N THR A 249 -24.61 -16.26 42.23
CA THR A 249 -24.46 -17.69 42.51
C THR A 249 -22.99 -18.08 42.36
N VAL A 250 -22.38 -18.55 43.45
CA VAL A 250 -21.00 -19.07 43.44
C VAL A 250 -21.02 -20.50 42.89
N THR A 251 -20.50 -20.69 41.69
CA THR A 251 -20.18 -22.01 41.14
C THR A 251 -18.86 -22.51 41.75
N PRO A 252 -18.81 -23.70 42.37
CA PRO A 252 -17.56 -24.22 42.92
C PRO A 252 -16.61 -24.67 41.80
N LEU A 253 -15.36 -24.19 41.88
CA LEU A 253 -14.23 -24.54 41.03
C LEU A 253 -13.75 -25.97 41.35
N PRO A 254 -13.52 -26.86 40.36
CA PRO A 254 -12.93 -28.17 40.63
C PRO A 254 -11.45 -28.03 41.03
N ALA A 255 -11.07 -28.79 42.06
CA ALA A 255 -9.71 -28.84 42.59
C ALA A 255 -8.70 -29.23 41.51
N THR A 256 -7.76 -28.34 41.22
CA THR A 256 -6.61 -28.63 40.36
C THR A 256 -5.56 -29.36 41.19
N ALA A 257 -5.24 -30.58 40.79
CA ALA A 257 -4.15 -31.37 41.36
C ALA A 257 -2.81 -30.65 41.12
N ILE A 258 -2.03 -30.47 42.18
CA ILE A 258 -0.68 -29.93 42.12
C ILE A 258 0.22 -31.04 41.56
N SER A 259 0.52 -30.97 40.27
CA SER A 259 1.57 -31.78 39.64
C SER A 259 2.91 -31.08 39.86
N ALA A 260 3.87 -31.81 40.44
CA ALA A 260 5.20 -31.32 40.77
C ALA A 260 5.97 -30.87 39.51
N LEU A 261 6.70 -29.75 39.65
CA LEU A 261 7.68 -29.30 38.66
C LEU A 261 8.82 -30.33 38.49
N PRO A 262 9.22 -30.69 37.26
CA PRO A 262 10.48 -31.40 37.06
C PRO A 262 11.66 -30.43 37.14
N VAL A 263 12.73 -30.92 37.78
CA VAL A 263 14.07 -30.35 37.89
C VAL A 263 14.67 -30.10 36.49
N PRO A 264 15.42 -29.01 36.24
CA PRO A 264 16.05 -28.79 34.95
C PRO A 264 17.26 -29.71 34.78
N THR A 265 17.16 -30.65 33.83
CA THR A 265 18.29 -31.46 33.38
C THR A 265 19.12 -30.67 32.36
N GLU A 266 20.43 -30.68 32.59
CA GLU A 266 21.49 -30.12 31.74
C GLU A 266 21.38 -30.59 30.26
N PRO A 267 21.67 -29.75 29.26
CA PRO A 267 21.54 -30.15 27.86
C PRO A 267 22.66 -31.11 27.47
N ALA A 268 22.28 -32.35 27.17
CA ALA A 268 23.16 -33.31 26.51
C ALA A 268 23.50 -32.83 25.09
N ALA A 269 24.77 -32.98 24.70
CA ALA A 269 25.28 -32.63 23.39
C ALA A 269 24.47 -33.30 22.26
N SER A 270 24.10 -32.50 21.26
CA SER A 270 23.37 -32.92 20.06
C SER A 270 24.21 -33.93 19.26
N PRO A 271 23.69 -35.10 18.85
CA PRO A 271 24.42 -35.99 17.96
C PRO A 271 24.49 -35.39 16.55
N THR A 272 25.70 -35.39 16.01
CA THR A 272 26.04 -35.05 14.62
C THR A 272 25.06 -35.70 13.64
N ALA A 273 24.43 -34.89 12.79
CA ALA A 273 23.55 -35.34 11.74
C ALA A 273 24.29 -36.29 10.78
N ILE A 274 23.73 -37.48 10.56
CA ILE A 274 24.12 -38.40 9.50
C ILE A 274 23.68 -37.76 8.16
N PRO A 275 24.55 -37.65 7.14
CA PRO A 275 24.14 -37.11 5.85
C PRO A 275 23.08 -38.02 5.20
N ALA A 276 21.97 -37.40 4.79
CA ALA A 276 20.92 -38.05 4.04
C ALA A 276 21.46 -38.64 2.73
N ALA A 277 21.06 -39.86 2.41
CA ALA A 277 21.40 -40.51 1.16
C ALA A 277 20.86 -39.72 -0.04
N VAL A 278 21.72 -39.48 -1.02
CA VAL A 278 21.40 -38.84 -2.29
C VAL A 278 20.45 -39.76 -3.08
N PRO A 279 19.27 -39.29 -3.52
CA PRO A 279 18.41 -40.09 -4.41
C PRO A 279 19.09 -40.28 -5.77
N PRO A 280 18.87 -41.42 -6.47
CA PRO A 280 19.45 -41.64 -7.79
C PRO A 280 18.94 -40.59 -8.79
N PRO A 281 19.77 -40.19 -9.78
CA PRO A 281 19.37 -39.22 -10.78
C PRO A 281 18.20 -39.76 -11.61
N GLU A 282 17.16 -38.94 -11.78
CA GLU A 282 16.10 -39.22 -12.74
C GLU A 282 16.69 -39.36 -14.16
N PRO A 283 16.12 -40.23 -15.02
CA PRO A 283 16.59 -40.37 -16.38
C PRO A 283 16.44 -39.05 -17.13
N GLY A 284 17.59 -38.41 -17.38
CA GLY A 284 17.68 -37.13 -18.07
C GLY A 284 17.02 -37.17 -19.43
N PHE A 285 16.15 -36.19 -19.65
CA PHE A 285 15.57 -35.85 -20.95
C PHE A 285 16.70 -35.60 -21.96
N ALA A 286 16.81 -36.42 -23.01
CA ALA A 286 17.83 -36.27 -24.05
C ALA A 286 17.34 -35.27 -25.12
N PRO A 287 17.84 -34.01 -25.15
CA PRO A 287 17.34 -32.99 -26.09
C PRO A 287 17.69 -33.28 -27.56
N GLY A 288 18.58 -34.25 -27.83
CA GLY A 288 19.08 -34.54 -29.19
C GLY A 288 18.06 -35.17 -30.15
N LEU A 289 17.02 -35.85 -29.66
CA LEU A 289 16.04 -36.53 -30.52
C LEU A 289 14.93 -35.60 -31.04
N TRP A 290 14.65 -34.49 -30.34
CA TRP A 290 13.65 -33.51 -30.80
C TRP A 290 14.12 -32.69 -32.00
N PHE A 291 15.40 -32.32 -32.06
CA PHE A 291 15.93 -31.52 -33.17
C PHE A 291 15.94 -32.30 -34.50
N LEU A 292 16.09 -33.62 -34.47
CA LEU A 292 16.00 -34.47 -35.67
C LEU A 292 14.56 -34.57 -36.20
N GLY A 293 13.56 -34.63 -35.30
CA GLY A 293 12.15 -34.68 -35.68
C GLY A 293 11.67 -33.39 -36.35
N VAL A 294 12.06 -32.22 -35.82
CA VAL A 294 11.68 -30.91 -36.39
C VAL A 294 12.34 -30.66 -37.75
N ALA A 295 13.62 -31.04 -37.92
CA ALA A 295 14.31 -30.91 -39.19
C ALA A 295 13.68 -31.80 -40.29
N ALA A 296 13.24 -33.02 -39.96
CA ALA A 296 12.57 -33.91 -40.91
C ALA A 296 11.19 -33.38 -41.35
N LEU A 297 10.43 -32.77 -40.44
CA LEU A 297 9.13 -32.19 -40.78
C LEU A 297 9.25 -30.95 -41.68
N LEU A 298 10.27 -30.12 -41.47
CA LEU A 298 10.53 -28.94 -42.31
C LEU A 298 10.98 -29.32 -43.73
N THR A 299 11.80 -30.37 -43.88
CA THR A 299 12.21 -30.84 -45.22
C THR A 299 11.04 -31.46 -45.98
N ILE A 300 10.19 -32.25 -45.32
CA ILE A 300 8.97 -32.78 -45.93
C ILE A 300 8.03 -31.65 -46.35
N GLY A 301 7.84 -30.63 -45.50
CA GLY A 301 7.02 -29.46 -45.82
C GLY A 301 7.51 -28.70 -47.06
N LEU A 302 8.83 -28.49 -47.16
CA LEU A 302 9.45 -27.82 -48.31
C LEU A 302 9.33 -28.64 -49.60
N VAL A 303 9.47 -29.96 -49.53
CA VAL A 303 9.31 -30.85 -50.70
C VAL A 303 7.86 -30.86 -51.19
N ILE A 304 6.89 -30.93 -50.28
CA ILE A 304 5.46 -30.89 -50.63
C ILE A 304 5.10 -29.53 -51.25
N TRP A 305 5.61 -28.43 -50.69
CA TRP A 305 5.40 -27.09 -51.25
C TRP A 305 5.99 -26.98 -52.66
N TRP A 306 7.23 -27.44 -52.86
CA TRP A 306 7.89 -27.42 -54.17
C TRP A 306 7.14 -28.26 -55.22
N LEU A 307 6.70 -29.48 -54.86
CA LEU A 307 5.89 -30.32 -55.74
C LEU A 307 4.56 -29.65 -56.13
N ARG A 308 3.89 -28.97 -55.19
CA ARG A 308 2.66 -28.22 -55.47
C ARG A 308 2.88 -27.05 -56.42
N THR A 309 3.99 -26.31 -56.27
CA THR A 309 4.32 -25.20 -57.17
C THR A 309 4.65 -25.65 -58.60
N ARG A 310 5.18 -26.86 -58.77
CA ARG A 310 5.46 -27.45 -60.09
C ARG A 310 4.27 -28.07 -60.79
N LEU A 311 3.24 -28.49 -60.04
CA LEU A 311 2.00 -29.06 -60.59
C LEU A 311 0.96 -27.98 -60.92
N SER A 312 1.20 -26.73 -60.53
CA SER A 312 0.31 -25.58 -60.78
C SER A 312 0.85 -24.62 -61.87
N ALA A 313 1.89 -25.03 -62.59
CA ALA A 313 2.49 -24.34 -63.74
C ALA A 313 2.50 -25.29 -64.94
#